data_AF-A0A7S2QY96-F1
#
_entry.id   AF-A0A7S2QY96-F1
#
_cell.length_a   1.000
_cell.length_b   1.000
_cell.length_c   1.000
_cell.angle_alpha   90.00
_cell.angle_beta   90.00
_cell.angle_gamma   90.00
#
_symmetry.space_group_name_H-M   'P 1'
#
loop_
_entity.id
_entity.type
_entity.pdbx_description
1 polymer ?
#
loop_
_entity_poly.entity_id
_entity_poly.type
_entity_poly.pdbx_seq_one_letter_code
_entity_poly.pdbx_strand_id
1 'polypeptide(L)'
;AGSFLFAVDHCFPVKGVGTVLTGTTLRGEARVGDSIEIPHLKVEKKIKSMQMFKKPVDSCARGDRLGICVAGLDAKVLERGLVCAPGTVPTFHAAVVSARKIRFFKSAVRGGSKFHVTIGHSTVM
;
A
#
# COMPACT_ATOMS: atom_id res chain seq x y z
N ALA A 1 -6.61 -3.95 -17.50
CA ALA A 1 -6.82 -3.81 -16.04
C ALA A 1 -5.61 -4.43 -15.34
N GLY A 2 -4.88 -3.66 -14.52
CA GLY A 2 -3.72 -4.17 -13.76
C GLY A 2 -4.15 -4.74 -12.41
N SER A 3 -3.27 -5.46 -11.71
CA SER A 3 -3.62 -5.99 -10.39
C SER A 3 -3.85 -4.90 -9.35
N PHE A 4 -4.69 -5.19 -8.35
CA PHE A 4 -5.08 -4.27 -7.29
C PHE A 4 -3.85 -3.75 -6.52
N LEU A 5 -3.78 -2.43 -6.36
CA LEU A 5 -2.79 -1.74 -5.53
C LEU A 5 -3.46 -0.56 -4.84
N PHE A 6 -3.35 -0.50 -3.52
CA PHE A 6 -4.01 0.45 -2.65
C PHE A 6 -2.99 1.06 -1.69
N ALA A 7 -2.87 2.39 -1.70
CA ALA A 7 -2.01 3.13 -0.80
C ALA A 7 -2.79 3.50 0.47
N VAL A 8 -2.36 2.97 1.60
CA VAL A 8 -2.95 3.20 2.92
C VAL A 8 -2.33 4.45 3.54
N ASP A 9 -3.17 5.38 3.97
CA ASP A 9 -2.77 6.62 4.63
C ASP A 9 -3.02 6.59 6.14
N HIS A 10 -4.09 5.91 6.57
CA HIS A 10 -4.42 5.69 7.97
C HIS A 10 -5.03 4.30 8.17
N CYS A 11 -4.72 3.72 9.32
CA CYS A 11 -5.25 2.45 9.79
C CYS A 11 -5.72 2.63 11.24
N PHE A 12 -6.93 2.17 11.55
CA PHE A 12 -7.45 2.24 12.91
C PHE A 12 -8.42 1.09 13.20
N PRO A 13 -8.51 0.65 14.46
CA PRO A 13 -9.45 -0.40 14.84
C PRO A 13 -10.84 0.20 15.08
N VAL A 14 -11.87 -0.54 14.69
CA VAL A 14 -13.27 -0.25 14.99
C VAL A 14 -13.83 -1.41 15.80
N LYS A 15 -14.16 -1.14 17.07
CA LYS A 15 -14.63 -2.14 18.03
C LYS A 15 -15.86 -2.87 17.47
N GLY A 16 -15.79 -4.20 17.41
CA GLY A 16 -16.88 -5.06 16.92
C GLY A 16 -16.96 -5.24 15.40
N VAL A 17 -16.23 -4.44 14.60
CA VAL A 17 -16.25 -4.53 13.13
C VAL A 17 -14.96 -5.16 12.60
N GLY A 18 -13.82 -4.64 13.04
CA GLY A 18 -12.50 -5.03 12.55
C GLY A 18 -11.57 -3.82 12.45
N THR A 19 -10.58 -3.90 11.57
CA THR A 19 -9.61 -2.83 11.35
C THR A 19 -9.90 -2.18 10.00
N VAL A 20 -9.96 -0.85 9.99
CA VAL A 20 -10.29 -0.06 8.80
C VAL A 20 -9.01 0.56 8.26
N LEU A 21 -8.76 0.29 6.99
CA LEU A 21 -7.67 0.82 6.18
C LEU A 21 -8.25 1.90 5.28
N THR A 22 -7.85 3.16 5.48
CA THR A 22 -8.26 4.27 4.61
C THR A 22 -7.13 4.64 3.67
N GLY A 23 -7.46 4.87 2.42
CA GLY A 23 -6.44 5.01 1.40
C GLY A 23 -7.01 5.23 0.01
N THR A 24 -6.11 5.18 -0.98
CA THR A 24 -6.44 5.45 -2.38
C THR A 24 -6.03 4.28 -3.27
N THR A 25 -6.94 3.84 -4.14
CA THR A 25 -6.65 2.80 -5.14
C THR A 25 -5.77 3.36 -6.24
N LEU A 26 -4.53 2.91 -6.32
CA LEU A 26 -3.54 3.34 -7.32
C LEU A 26 -3.70 2.59 -8.65
N ARG A 27 -4.09 1.31 -8.58
CA ARG A 27 -4.21 0.43 -9.75
C ARG A 27 -5.25 -0.66 -9.49
N GLY A 28 -5.89 -1.12 -10.57
CA GLY A 28 -6.79 -2.26 -10.55
C GLY A 28 -8.16 -1.97 -9.93
N GLU A 29 -8.88 -3.04 -9.66
CA GLU A 29 -10.15 -3.05 -8.94
C GLU A 29 -10.09 -4.08 -7.81
N ALA A 30 -10.89 -3.90 -6.78
CA ALA A 30 -11.15 -4.90 -5.75
C ALA A 30 -12.62 -4.88 -5.36
N ARG A 31 -13.12 -6.03 -4.92
CA ARG A 31 -14.50 -6.23 -4.48
C ARG A 31 -14.55 -6.72 -3.05
N VAL A 32 -15.69 -6.49 -2.41
CA VAL A 32 -15.97 -7.11 -1.11
C VAL A 32 -15.87 -8.63 -1.24
N GLY A 33 -15.14 -9.27 -0.34
CA GLY A 33 -14.83 -10.69 -0.39
C GLY A 33 -13.51 -11.04 -1.07
N ASP A 34 -12.82 -10.11 -1.75
CA ASP A 34 -11.51 -10.40 -2.32
C ASP A 34 -10.43 -10.52 -1.24
N SER A 35 -9.40 -11.32 -1.54
CA SER A 35 -8.18 -11.40 -0.73
C SER A 35 -7.21 -10.29 -1.11
N ILE A 36 -6.63 -9.66 -0.10
CA ILE A 36 -5.61 -8.63 -0.21
C ILE A 36 -4.41 -9.00 0.66
N GLU A 37 -3.22 -8.62 0.22
CA GLU A 37 -1.97 -8.83 0.92
C GLU A 37 -1.42 -7.50 1.43
N ILE A 38 -0.81 -7.53 2.62
CA ILE A 38 0.04 -6.46 3.14
C ILE A 38 1.50 -6.92 3.01
N PRO A 39 2.23 -6.53 1.95
CA PRO A 39 3.52 -7.14 1.61
C PRO A 39 4.59 -7.00 2.69
N HIS A 40 4.59 -5.88 3.41
CA HIS A 40 5.56 -5.64 4.49
C HIS A 40 5.39 -6.60 5.67
N LEU A 41 4.16 -7.05 5.91
CA LEU A 41 3.82 -7.96 7.00
C LEU A 41 3.72 -9.42 6.53
N LYS A 42 3.75 -9.67 5.22
CA LYS A 42 3.52 -11.00 4.60
C LYS A 42 2.24 -11.66 5.11
N VAL A 43 1.18 -10.86 5.28
CA VAL A 43 -0.13 -11.35 5.72
C VAL A 43 -1.18 -11.08 4.66
N GLU A 44 -2.02 -12.09 4.43
CA GLU A 44 -3.20 -11.99 3.61
C GLU A 44 -4.45 -11.80 4.48
N LYS A 45 -5.36 -10.96 4.01
CA LYS A 45 -6.63 -10.64 4.67
C LYS A 45 -7.73 -10.58 3.64
N LYS A 46 -8.95 -10.96 4.04
CA LYS A 46 -10.14 -10.86 3.21
C LYS A 46 -10.86 -9.54 3.46
N ILE A 47 -11.32 -8.89 2.41
CA ILE A 47 -12.11 -7.65 2.51
C ILE A 47 -13.50 -8.00 3.03
N LYS A 48 -13.87 -7.45 4.19
CA LYS A 48 -15.20 -7.64 4.79
C LYS A 48 -16.23 -6.66 4.24
N SER A 49 -15.84 -5.40 4.11
CA SER A 49 -16.70 -4.34 3.61
C SER A 49 -15.84 -3.18 3.09
N MET A 50 -16.44 -2.37 2.22
CA MET A 50 -15.85 -1.13 1.74
C MET A 50 -16.83 0.02 1.92
N GLN A 51 -16.32 1.22 2.17
CA GLN A 51 -17.14 2.42 2.33
C GLN A 51 -16.49 3.62 1.63
N MET A 52 -17.28 4.34 0.84
CA MET A 52 -16.87 5.55 0.12
C MET A 52 -17.99 6.59 0.21
N PHE A 53 -17.66 7.87 0.38
CA PHE A 53 -18.64 8.96 0.55
C PHE A 53 -19.74 8.68 1.60
N LYS A 54 -19.35 8.06 2.74
CA LYS A 54 -20.25 7.62 3.82
C LYS A 54 -21.27 6.54 3.42
N LYS A 55 -21.17 5.96 2.23
CA LYS A 55 -22.05 4.89 1.74
C LYS A 55 -21.27 3.57 1.59
N PRO A 56 -21.89 2.41 1.88
CA PRO A 56 -21.27 1.14 1.56
C PRO A 56 -21.14 0.99 0.04
N VAL A 57 -20.05 0.37 -0.41
CA VAL A 57 -19.79 0.06 -1.81
C VAL A 57 -19.31 -1.37 -1.93
N ASP A 58 -19.67 -2.06 -3.01
CA ASP A 58 -19.28 -3.46 -3.22
C ASP A 58 -17.95 -3.61 -3.96
N SER A 59 -17.48 -2.55 -4.61
CA SER A 59 -16.25 -2.53 -5.38
C SER A 59 -15.60 -1.15 -5.40
N CYS A 60 -14.29 -1.12 -5.66
CA CYS A 60 -13.55 0.10 -5.93
C CYS A 60 -12.66 -0.05 -7.16
N ALA A 61 -12.32 1.09 -7.78
CA ALA A 61 -11.44 1.15 -8.94
C ALA A 61 -10.34 2.20 -8.73
N ARG A 62 -9.37 2.22 -9.66
CA ARG A 62 -8.28 3.20 -9.67
C ARG A 62 -8.81 4.64 -9.56
N GLY A 63 -8.23 5.39 -8.63
CA GLY A 63 -8.57 6.79 -8.35
C GLY A 63 -9.48 6.96 -7.14
N ASP A 64 -10.19 5.91 -6.73
CA ASP A 64 -11.10 5.99 -5.59
C ASP A 64 -10.34 6.07 -4.27
N ARG A 65 -10.79 6.97 -3.40
CA ARG A 65 -10.39 7.03 -1.99
C ARG A 65 -11.49 6.44 -1.12
N LEU A 66 -11.21 5.31 -0.46
CA LEU A 66 -12.20 4.58 0.32
C LEU A 66 -11.63 4.02 1.62
N GLY A 67 -12.51 3.55 2.49
CA GLY A 67 -12.17 2.72 3.63
C GLY A 67 -12.43 1.25 3.31
N ILE A 68 -11.44 0.39 3.58
CA ILE A 68 -11.53 -1.07 3.45
C ILE A 68 -11.48 -1.66 4.85
N CYS A 69 -12.48 -2.46 5.23
CA CYS A 69 -12.48 -3.16 6.50
C CYS A 69 -11.94 -4.59 6.35
N VAL A 70 -11.01 -4.97 7.22
CA VAL A 70 -10.45 -6.32 7.33
C VAL A 70 -10.56 -6.85 8.76
N ALA A 71 -10.60 -8.18 8.91
CA ALA A 71 -10.59 -8.82 10.23
C ALA A 71 -9.20 -9.27 10.67
N GLY A 72 -8.94 -9.18 11.98
CA GLY A 72 -7.75 -9.78 12.59
C GLY A 72 -6.44 -9.13 12.15
N LEU A 73 -6.44 -7.83 11.86
CA LEU A 73 -5.25 -7.02 11.68
C LEU A 73 -5.12 -6.09 12.89
N ASP A 74 -3.98 -6.08 13.57
CA ASP A 74 -3.72 -5.05 14.57
C ASP A 74 -3.47 -3.71 13.85
N ALA A 75 -4.16 -2.65 14.25
CA ALA A 75 -3.94 -1.34 13.65
C ALA A 75 -2.53 -0.79 13.91
N LYS A 76 -1.88 -1.22 14.99
CA LYS A 76 -0.52 -0.76 15.36
C LYS A 76 0.57 -1.25 14.43
N VAL A 77 0.34 -2.34 13.68
CA VAL A 77 1.37 -2.91 12.80
C VAL A 77 1.44 -2.22 11.44
N LEU A 78 0.50 -1.32 11.13
CA LEU A 78 0.45 -0.62 9.86
C LEU A 78 -0.14 0.78 10.08
N GLU A 79 0.67 1.83 10.04
CA GLU A 79 0.14 3.21 9.99
C GLU A 79 -0.08 3.66 8.54
N ARG A 80 0.95 3.51 7.71
CA ARG A 80 0.97 3.83 6.27
C ARG A 80 1.65 2.71 5.51
N GLY A 81 1.21 2.46 4.28
CA GLY A 81 1.84 1.42 3.47
C GLY A 81 1.07 1.07 2.20
N LEU A 82 1.40 -0.09 1.65
CA LEU A 82 0.76 -0.63 0.47
C LEU A 82 -0.03 -1.89 0.83
N VAL A 83 -1.20 -2.01 0.22
CA VAL A 83 -2.03 -3.22 0.18
C VAL A 83 -2.20 -3.57 -1.29
N CYS A 84 -2.08 -4.84 -1.64
CA CYS A 84 -2.18 -5.26 -3.03
C CYS A 84 -2.93 -6.57 -3.19
N ALA A 85 -3.21 -6.95 -4.44
CA ALA A 85 -3.57 -8.34 -4.72
C ALA A 85 -2.42 -9.27 -4.29
N PRO A 86 -2.72 -10.46 -3.74
CA PRO A 86 -1.72 -11.42 -3.29
C PRO A 86 -0.68 -11.76 -4.37
N GLY A 87 0.59 -11.79 -3.98
CA GLY A 87 1.73 -12.16 -4.83
C GLY A 87 2.11 -11.12 -5.90
N THR A 88 1.55 -9.91 -5.86
CA THR A 88 1.75 -8.94 -6.95
C THR A 88 2.81 -7.88 -6.69
N VAL A 89 3.16 -7.62 -5.43
CA VAL A 89 4.21 -6.67 -5.06
C VAL A 89 5.38 -7.45 -4.44
N PRO A 90 6.50 -7.61 -5.16
CA PRO A 90 7.64 -8.36 -4.64
C PRO A 90 8.38 -7.56 -3.56
N THR A 91 9.01 -8.30 -2.65
CA THR A 91 10.00 -7.75 -1.71
C THR A 91 11.40 -8.10 -2.22
N PHE A 92 12.36 -7.19 -2.10
CA PHE A 92 13.72 -7.38 -2.60
C PHE A 92 14.75 -6.69 -1.70
N HIS A 93 15.99 -7.18 -1.73
CA HIS A 93 17.12 -6.61 -1.00
C HIS A 93 18.02 -5.72 -1.88
N ALA A 94 18.00 -5.96 -3.20
CA ALA A 94 18.75 -5.19 -4.19
C ALA A 94 17.91 -5.05 -5.45
N ALA A 95 18.06 -3.93 -6.15
CA ALA A 95 17.40 -3.66 -7.42
C ALA A 95 18.35 -2.89 -8.35
N VAL A 96 18.26 -3.18 -9.65
CA VAL A 96 18.91 -2.40 -10.69
C VAL A 96 17.92 -1.37 -11.20
N VAL A 97 18.25 -0.09 -11.11
CA VAL A 97 17.35 1.02 -11.46
C VAL A 97 18.03 2.01 -12.39
N SER A 98 17.26 2.60 -13.31
CA SER A 98 17.71 3.76 -14.07
C SER A 98 17.60 5.01 -13.18
N ALA A 99 18.73 5.63 -12.85
CA ALA A 99 18.76 6.86 -12.06
C ALA A 99 19.25 8.04 -12.92
N ARG A 100 18.67 9.22 -12.70
CA ARG A 100 19.11 10.48 -13.32
C ARG A 100 19.47 11.47 -12.23
N LYS A 101 20.68 12.04 -12.30
CA LYS A 101 21.11 13.08 -11.34
C LYS A 101 20.18 14.29 -11.42
N ILE A 102 19.66 14.73 -10.28
CA ILE A 102 18.89 15.97 -10.17
C ILE A 102 19.85 17.15 -10.34
N ARG A 103 19.55 18.06 -11.26
CA ARG A 103 20.42 19.21 -11.62
C ARG A 103 20.81 20.11 -10.44
N PHE A 104 19.95 20.19 -9.42
CA PHE A 104 20.17 21.00 -8.22
C PHE A 104 21.00 20.29 -7.15
N PHE A 105 21.25 18.98 -7.30
CA PHE A 105 22.07 18.22 -6.37
C PHE A 105 23.55 18.54 -6.60
N LYS A 106 24.12 19.33 -5.67
CA LYS A 106 25.48 19.86 -5.78
C LYS A 106 26.55 18.76 -5.72
N SER A 107 26.34 17.73 -4.90
CA SER A 107 27.35 16.68 -4.68
C SER A 107 27.53 15.76 -5.89
N ALA A 108 28.71 15.18 -6.01
CA ALA A 108 28.99 14.14 -6.99
C ALA A 108 28.32 12.82 -6.56
N VAL A 109 27.74 12.09 -7.52
CA VAL A 109 27.24 10.73 -7.29
C VAL A 109 28.38 9.77 -7.66
N ARG A 110 29.07 9.23 -6.65
CA ARG A 110 30.21 8.32 -6.84
C ARG A 110 29.79 6.88 -6.55
N GLY A 111 30.41 5.91 -7.22
CA GLY A 111 30.28 4.50 -6.86
C GLY A 111 30.69 4.27 -5.40
N GLY A 112 29.95 3.41 -4.69
CA GLY A 112 30.18 3.12 -3.27
C GLY A 112 29.64 4.17 -2.28
N SER A 113 29.01 5.25 -2.76
CA SER A 113 28.32 6.20 -1.88
C SER A 113 26.97 5.65 -1.41
N LYS A 114 26.63 5.88 -0.13
CA LYS A 114 25.33 5.52 0.44
C LYS A 114 24.32 6.63 0.21
N PHE A 115 23.08 6.28 -0.13
CA PHE A 115 22.00 7.23 -0.39
C PHE A 115 20.73 6.76 0.28
N HIS A 116 19.91 7.70 0.74
CA HIS A 116 18.53 7.38 1.07
C HIS A 116 17.76 7.12 -0.24
N VAL A 117 17.20 5.92 -0.37
CA VAL A 117 16.41 5.50 -1.52
C VAL A 117 14.96 5.38 -1.08
N THR A 118 14.08 6.16 -1.71
CA THR A 118 12.63 6.08 -1.50
C THR A 118 11.99 5.26 -2.62
N ILE A 119 11.27 4.21 -2.26
CA ILE A 119 10.51 3.35 -3.16
C ILE A 119 9.06 3.33 -2.68
N GLY A 120 8.17 4.02 -3.40
CA GLY A 120 6.79 4.21 -2.97
C GLY A 120 6.71 4.92 -1.62
N HIS A 121 6.19 4.22 -0.61
CA HIS A 121 6.02 4.75 0.76
C HIS A 121 7.14 4.34 1.72
N SER A 122 8.17 3.64 1.25
CA SER A 122 9.30 3.19 2.07
C SER A 122 10.57 3.93 1.70
N THR A 123 11.35 4.34 2.71
CA THR A 123 12.68 4.94 2.52
C THR A 123 13.70 4.11 3.29
N VAL A 124 14.73 3.65 2.60
CA VAL A 124 15.85 2.87 3.15
C VAL A 124 17.18 3.54 2.83
N MET A 125 18.28 3.12 3.44
CA MET A 125 19.65 3.63 3.22
C MET A 125 20.54 2.56 2.58
#